data_AF-A0A6G7VPZ8-F1
#
_entry.id   AF-A0A6G7VPZ8-F1
#
_cell.length_a   1.000
_cell.length_b   1.000
_cell.length_c   1.000
_cell.angle_alpha   90.00
_cell.angle_beta   90.00
_cell.angle_gamma   90.00
#
_symmetry.space_group_name_H-M   'P 1'
#
loop_
_entity.id
_entity.type
_entity.pdbx_description
1 polymer ?
#
loop_
_entity_poly.entity_id
_entity_poly.type
_entity_poly.pdbx_seq_one_letter_code
_entity_poly.pdbx_strand_id
1 'polypeptide(L)'
;MAAYPPDRLRGKAACLVQIEEAVKDGIASEDLLQAVQAYATDSAGFTRSKVCFSDNWFQSRRWQTYVEKQAEDREKAAALEADHHARLACWISDRSPMCKHITAKQIDGLLASKLVTQAQIQAAGLRS
;
A
#
# COMPACT_ATOMS: atom_id res chain seq x y z
N MET A 1 32.57 27.54 15.24
CA MET A 1 31.31 26.85 14.91
C MET A 1 30.21 27.89 14.88
N ALA A 2 29.71 28.28 13.70
CA ALA A 2 28.54 29.14 13.63
C ALA A 2 27.31 28.30 14.00
N ALA A 3 26.66 28.64 15.12
CA ALA A 3 25.39 28.04 15.50
C ALA A 3 24.37 28.30 14.39
N TYR A 4 23.62 27.28 13.97
CA TYR A 4 22.55 27.46 13.00
C TYR A 4 21.56 28.52 13.49
N PRO A 5 21.01 29.35 12.59
CA PRO A 5 19.94 30.29 12.94
C PRO A 5 18.83 29.57 13.73
N PRO A 6 18.28 30.17 14.81
CA PRO A 6 17.30 29.53 15.68
C PRO A 6 16.05 29.00 14.95
N ASP A 7 15.64 29.68 13.87
CA ASP A 7 14.55 29.32 12.96
C ASP A 7 14.83 28.05 12.13
N ARG A 8 16.08 27.57 12.12
CA ARG A 8 16.53 26.38 11.38
C ARG A 8 16.85 25.19 12.29
N LEU A 9 16.53 25.29 13.58
CA LEU A 9 16.67 24.18 14.53
C LEU A 9 15.50 23.22 14.40
N ARG A 10 15.78 21.91 14.52
CA ARG A 10 14.75 20.86 14.40
C ARG A 10 13.81 20.87 15.61
N GLY A 11 12.52 21.08 15.35
CA GLY A 11 11.43 21.02 16.33
C GLY A 11 10.91 19.61 16.57
N LYS A 12 11.75 18.72 17.13
CA LYS A 12 11.39 17.30 17.36
C LYS A 12 10.08 17.13 18.15
N ALA A 13 9.88 17.92 19.21
CA ALA A 13 8.67 17.84 20.03
C ALA A 13 7.41 18.20 19.23
N ALA A 14 7.48 19.24 18.40
CA ALA A 14 6.36 19.64 17.54
C ALA A 14 6.03 18.55 16.50
N CYS A 15 7.04 17.91 15.90
CA CYS A 15 6.81 16.74 15.03
C CYS A 15 6.08 15.61 15.75
N LEU A 16 6.47 15.28 16.99
CA LEU A 16 5.82 14.21 17.76
C LEU A 16 4.36 14.54 18.06
N VAL A 17 4.05 15.79 18.42
CA VAL A 17 2.68 16.25 18.60
C VAL A 17 1.87 16.10 17.31
N GLN A 18 2.43 16.50 16.17
CA GLN A 18 1.74 16.36 14.87
C GLN A 18 1.49 14.89 14.48
N ILE A 19 2.43 14.00 14.79
CA ILE A 19 2.25 12.55 14.59
C ILE A 19 1.14 12.02 15.49
N GLU A 20 1.14 12.41 16.77
CA GLU A 20 0.12 11.99 17.73
C GLU A 20 -1.28 12.51 17.33
N GLU A 21 -1.38 13.76 16.88
CA GLU A 21 -2.62 14.34 16.34
C GLU A 21 -3.11 13.56 15.12
N ALA A 22 -2.23 13.25 14.15
CA ALA A 22 -2.61 12.48 12.98
C ALA A 22 -3.15 11.08 13.35
N VAL A 23 -2.52 10.40 14.31
CA VAL A 23 -3.00 9.10 14.79
C VAL A 23 -4.33 9.22 15.53
N LYS A 24 -4.52 10.27 16.35
CA LYS A 24 -5.82 10.56 17.00
C LYS A 24 -6.92 10.86 16.00
N ASP A 25 -6.59 11.49 14.88
CA ASP A 25 -7.51 11.79 13.78
C ASP A 25 -7.83 10.54 12.92
N GLY A 26 -7.33 9.37 13.29
CA GLY A 26 -7.68 8.08 12.68
C GLY A 26 -6.73 7.61 11.59
N ILE A 27 -5.58 8.27 11.40
CA ILE A 27 -4.55 7.77 10.48
C ILE A 27 -3.86 6.57 11.12
N ALA A 28 -3.83 5.45 10.39
CA ALA A 28 -3.10 4.26 10.81
C ALA A 28 -1.61 4.58 10.96
N SER A 29 -1.02 4.16 12.07
CA SER A 29 0.40 4.42 12.37
C SER A 29 1.34 3.84 11.30
N GLU A 30 0.92 2.73 10.70
CA GLU A 30 1.58 2.02 9.61
C GLU A 30 1.59 2.84 8.33
N ASP A 31 0.47 3.46 7.96
CA ASP A 31 0.36 4.30 6.76
C ASP A 31 1.22 5.57 6.93
N LEU A 32 1.24 6.14 8.14
CA LEU A 32 2.10 7.27 8.45
C LEU A 32 3.60 6.91 8.39
N LEU A 33 3.97 5.72 8.89
CA LEU A 33 5.33 5.20 8.79
C LEU A 33 5.75 4.99 7.33
N GLN A 34 4.89 4.38 6.52
CA GLN A 34 5.12 4.22 5.09
C GLN A 34 5.27 5.56 4.37
N ALA A 35 4.46 6.56 4.74
CA ALA A 35 4.56 7.91 4.19
C ALA A 35 5.91 8.55 4.51
N VAL A 36 6.41 8.39 5.74
CA VAL A 36 7.74 8.87 6.15
C VAL A 36 8.85 8.18 5.35
N GLN A 37 8.76 6.86 5.16
CA GLN A 37 9.74 6.08 4.38
C GLN A 37 9.75 6.46 2.90
N ALA A 38 8.57 6.64 2.31
CA ALA A 38 8.42 7.10 0.93
C ALA A 38 9.01 8.50 0.76
N TYR A 39 8.69 9.42 1.68
CA TYR A 39 9.25 10.77 1.66
C TYR A 39 10.79 10.77 1.83
N ALA A 40 11.33 9.92 2.70
CA ALA A 40 12.78 9.77 2.87
C ALA A 40 13.45 9.24 1.59
N THR A 41 12.78 8.37 0.85
CA THR A 41 13.26 7.84 -0.44
C THR A 41 13.20 8.93 -1.52
N ASP A 42 12.09 9.64 -1.65
CA ASP A 42 11.92 10.71 -2.65
C ASP A 42 12.90 11.87 -2.43
N SER A 43 13.24 12.13 -1.17
CA SER A 43 14.18 13.19 -0.79
C SER A 43 15.64 12.71 -0.72
N ALA A 44 15.92 11.43 -1.02
CA ALA A 44 17.27 10.90 -1.03
C ALA A 44 18.11 11.61 -2.11
N GLY A 45 19.02 12.48 -1.68
CA GLY A 45 19.88 13.28 -2.56
C GLY A 45 19.43 14.73 -2.74
N PHE A 46 18.35 15.17 -2.08
CA PHE A 46 17.99 16.59 -2.08
C PHE A 46 19.01 17.41 -1.29
N THR A 47 19.46 18.53 -1.87
CA THR A 47 20.30 19.49 -1.17
C THR A 47 19.47 20.21 -0.10
N ARG A 48 20.14 20.73 0.93
CA ARG A 48 19.47 21.36 2.10
C ARG A 48 18.56 22.56 1.76
N SER A 49 18.66 23.12 0.56
CA SER A 49 17.76 24.13 0.00
C SER A 49 16.46 23.58 -0.62
N LYS A 50 16.44 22.28 -0.95
CA LYS A 50 15.30 21.55 -1.53
C LYS A 50 14.63 20.60 -0.55
N VAL A 51 15.26 20.34 0.61
CA VAL A 51 14.67 19.53 1.69
C VAL A 51 13.71 20.38 2.50
N CYS A 52 12.43 20.03 2.49
CA CYS A 52 11.55 20.44 3.58
C CYS A 52 11.85 19.55 4.77
N PHE A 53 12.31 20.12 5.88
CA PHE A 53 12.52 19.33 7.09
C PHE A 53 11.23 18.61 7.50
N SER A 54 11.38 17.51 8.25
CA SER A 54 10.23 16.78 8.82
C SER A 54 9.22 17.73 9.46
N ASP A 55 9.71 18.75 10.17
CA ASP A 55 8.88 19.73 10.87
C ASP A 55 7.96 20.48 9.90
N ASN A 56 8.51 20.97 8.79
CA ASN A 56 7.74 21.68 7.78
C ASN A 56 6.84 20.72 6.98
N TRP A 57 7.28 19.49 6.74
CA TRP A 57 6.48 18.46 6.04
C TRP A 57 5.25 18.03 6.87
N PHE A 58 5.42 17.82 8.18
CA PHE A 58 4.34 17.54 9.11
C PHE A 58 3.39 18.73 9.28
N GLN A 59 3.93 19.92 9.56
CA GLN A 59 3.13 21.13 9.77
C GLN A 59 2.30 21.51 8.53
N SER A 60 2.86 21.36 7.32
CA SER A 60 2.15 21.64 6.07
C SER A 60 1.21 20.52 5.60
N ARG A 61 1.11 19.42 6.37
CA ARG A 61 0.28 18.25 6.05
C ARG A 61 0.57 17.59 4.71
N ARG A 62 1.75 17.83 4.12
CA ARG A 62 2.16 17.22 2.82
C ARG A 62 2.31 15.70 2.88
N TRP A 63 2.38 15.13 4.08
CA TRP A 63 2.33 13.70 4.30
C TRP A 63 0.97 13.06 3.96
N GLN A 64 -0.12 13.83 3.98
CA GLN A 64 -1.46 13.31 3.68
C GLN A 64 -1.55 12.75 2.27
N THR A 65 -0.96 13.44 1.28
CA THR A 65 -0.91 12.96 -0.11
C THR A 65 -0.19 11.61 -0.25
N TYR A 66 0.80 11.32 0.60
CA TYR A 66 1.47 10.02 0.60
C TYR A 66 0.55 8.92 1.16
N VAL A 67 -0.19 9.21 2.23
CA VAL A 67 -1.16 8.29 2.83
C VAL A 67 -2.33 8.01 1.87
N GLU A 68 -2.88 9.06 1.26
CA GLU A 68 -3.96 8.94 0.26
C GLU A 68 -3.51 8.09 -0.93
N LYS A 69 -2.31 8.35 -1.46
CA LYS A 69 -1.74 7.57 -2.56
C LYS A 69 -1.55 6.10 -2.17
N GLN A 70 -1.11 5.80 -0.95
CA GLN A 70 -0.99 4.41 -0.48
C GLN A 70 -2.35 3.72 -0.39
N ALA A 71 -3.39 4.42 0.06
CA ALA A 71 -4.74 3.89 0.07
C ALA A 71 -5.24 3.59 -1.36
N GLU A 72 -5.05 4.53 -2.28
CA GLU A 72 -5.40 4.38 -3.70
C GLU A 72 -4.64 3.22 -4.35
N ASP A 73 -3.34 3.09 -4.09
CA ASP A 73 -2.51 2.01 -4.63
C ASP A 73 -2.94 0.64 -4.08
N ARG A 74 -3.33 0.54 -2.79
CA ARG A 74 -3.90 -0.68 -2.20
C ARG A 74 -5.25 -1.03 -2.83
N GLU A 75 -6.12 -0.05 -3.04
CA GLU A 75 -7.42 -0.27 -3.68
C GLU A 75 -7.26 -0.74 -5.13
N LYS A 76 -6.37 -0.10 -5.90
CA LYS A 76 -6.04 -0.52 -7.27
C LYS A 76 -5.48 -1.94 -7.31
N ALA A 77 -4.56 -2.27 -6.41
CA ALA A 77 -4.00 -3.61 -6.32
C ALA A 77 -5.08 -4.65 -5.97
N ALA A 78 -5.96 -4.35 -5.02
CA ALA A 78 -7.07 -5.22 -4.66
C ALA A 78 -8.06 -5.41 -5.83
N ALA A 79 -8.36 -4.36 -6.58
CA ALA A 79 -9.22 -4.42 -7.76
C ALA A 79 -8.61 -5.29 -8.87
N LEU A 80 -7.31 -5.12 -9.15
CA LEU A 80 -6.60 -5.93 -10.14
C LEU A 80 -6.56 -7.41 -9.75
N GLU A 81 -6.32 -7.73 -8.47
CA GLU A 81 -6.38 -9.09 -7.96
C GLU A 81 -7.79 -9.68 -8.04
N ALA A 82 -8.83 -8.89 -7.72
CA ALA A 82 -10.22 -9.32 -7.84
C ALA A 82 -10.62 -9.61 -9.29
N ASP A 83 -10.26 -8.73 -10.23
CA ASP A 83 -10.49 -8.91 -11.67
C ASP A 83 -9.75 -10.15 -12.19
N HIS A 84 -8.50 -10.33 -11.77
CA HIS A 84 -7.72 -11.51 -12.13
C HIS A 84 -8.40 -12.79 -11.61
N HIS A 85 -8.77 -12.83 -10.34
CA HIS A 85 -9.48 -13.97 -9.76
C HIS A 85 -10.83 -14.23 -10.43
N ALA A 86 -11.60 -13.20 -10.77
CA ALA A 86 -12.87 -13.34 -11.48
C ALA A 86 -12.68 -13.99 -12.86
N ARG A 87 -11.64 -13.59 -13.61
CA ARG A 87 -11.29 -14.20 -14.90
C ARG A 87 -10.96 -15.69 -14.75
N LEU A 88 -10.18 -16.05 -13.74
CA LEU A 88 -9.83 -17.45 -13.48
C LEU A 88 -11.07 -18.28 -13.07
N ALA A 89 -11.95 -17.73 -12.24
CA ALA A 89 -13.19 -18.41 -11.84
C ALA A 89 -14.13 -18.65 -13.04
N CYS A 90 -14.20 -17.70 -13.98
CA CYS A 90 -14.93 -17.86 -15.23
C CYS A 90 -14.36 -19.02 -16.07
N TRP A 91 -13.03 -19.09 -16.23
CA TRP A 91 -12.39 -20.20 -16.95
C TRP A 91 -12.71 -21.57 -16.33
N ILE A 92 -12.69 -21.68 -15.00
CA ILE A 92 -13.01 -22.91 -14.29
C ILE A 92 -14.48 -23.29 -14.49
N SER A 93 -15.39 -22.31 -14.39
CA SER A 93 -16.83 -22.55 -14.56
C SER A 93 -17.18 -23.02 -15.97
N ASP A 94 -16.54 -22.43 -16.98
CA ASP A 94 -16.72 -22.79 -18.39
C ASP A 94 -15.94 -24.04 -18.82
N ARG A 95 -15.13 -24.61 -17.91
CA ARG A 95 -14.19 -25.72 -18.19
C ARG A 95 -13.29 -25.40 -19.39
N SER A 96 -12.85 -24.14 -19.46
CA SER A 96 -12.05 -23.61 -20.56
C SER A 96 -10.72 -24.36 -20.71
N PRO A 97 -10.21 -24.57 -21.94
CA PRO A 97 -8.87 -25.11 -22.16
C PRO A 97 -7.76 -24.29 -21.50
N MET A 98 -8.03 -23.03 -21.14
CA MET A 98 -7.11 -22.16 -20.41
C MET A 98 -6.87 -22.60 -18.96
N CYS A 99 -7.73 -23.47 -18.40
CA CYS A 99 -7.58 -23.99 -17.04
C CYS A 99 -6.19 -24.58 -16.80
N LYS A 100 -5.56 -25.21 -17.81
CA LYS A 100 -4.21 -25.79 -17.72
C LYS A 100 -3.11 -24.80 -17.29
N HIS A 101 -3.35 -23.50 -17.39
CA HIS A 101 -2.40 -22.45 -17.00
C HIS A 101 -2.63 -21.94 -15.57
N ILE A 102 -3.69 -22.38 -14.89
CA ILE A 102 -3.97 -21.98 -13.52
C ILE A 102 -3.03 -22.75 -12.59
N THR A 103 -2.26 -22.01 -11.81
CA THR A 103 -1.30 -22.58 -10.86
C THR A 103 -1.98 -23.05 -9.58
N ALA A 104 -1.36 -24.00 -8.87
CA ALA A 104 -1.88 -24.47 -7.59
C ALA A 104 -2.11 -23.32 -6.57
N LYS A 105 -1.21 -22.34 -6.54
CA LYS A 105 -1.33 -21.15 -5.68
C LYS A 105 -2.56 -20.31 -6.01
N GLN A 106 -2.87 -20.14 -7.30
CA GLN A 106 -4.08 -19.44 -7.74
C GLN A 106 -5.34 -20.23 -7.39
N ILE A 107 -5.31 -21.56 -7.51
CA ILE A 107 -6.43 -22.41 -7.08
C ILE A 107 -6.71 -22.24 -5.59
N ASP A 108 -5.66 -22.27 -4.76
CA ASP A 108 -5.80 -22.08 -3.31
C ASP A 108 -6.33 -20.67 -2.98
N GLY A 109 -5.89 -19.65 -3.71
CA GLY A 109 -6.42 -18.29 -3.61
C GLY A 109 -7.92 -18.22 -3.93
N LEU A 110 -8.34 -18.83 -5.05
CA LEU A 110 -9.76 -18.85 -5.46
C LEU A 110 -10.64 -19.61 -4.46
N LEU A 111 -10.13 -20.71 -3.88
CA LEU A 111 -10.81 -21.47 -2.82
C LEU A 111 -10.93 -20.65 -1.53
N ALA A 112 -9.85 -19.99 -1.10
CA ALA A 112 -9.84 -19.15 0.09
C ALA A 112 -10.81 -17.96 -0.05
N SER A 113 -10.87 -17.36 -1.23
CA SER A 113 -11.84 -16.30 -1.58
C SER A 113 -13.25 -16.81 -1.86
N LYS A 114 -13.49 -18.14 -1.79
CA LYS A 114 -14.79 -18.78 -2.06
C LYS A 114 -15.37 -18.45 -3.44
N LEU A 115 -14.52 -18.08 -4.41
CA LEU A 115 -14.95 -17.75 -5.77
C LEU A 115 -15.24 -19.00 -6.61
N VAL A 116 -14.67 -20.14 -6.21
CA VAL A 116 -14.92 -21.45 -6.80
C VAL A 116 -15.01 -22.51 -5.70
N THR A 117 -15.64 -23.63 -6.01
CA THR A 117 -15.74 -24.80 -5.14
C THR A 117 -14.74 -25.89 -5.53
N GLN A 118 -14.41 -26.77 -4.58
CA GLN A 118 -13.57 -27.95 -4.86
C GLN A 118 -14.15 -28.81 -5.99
N ALA A 119 -15.48 -28.96 -6.05
CA ALA A 119 -16.16 -29.72 -7.09
C ALA A 119 -15.97 -29.09 -8.48
N GLN A 120 -16.00 -27.76 -8.60
CA GLN A 120 -15.75 -27.06 -9.87
C GLN A 120 -14.30 -27.25 -10.33
N ILE A 121 -13.34 -27.20 -9.40
CA ILE A 121 -11.91 -27.42 -9.70
C ILE A 121 -11.67 -28.85 -10.22
N GLN A 122 -12.29 -29.85 -9.57
CA GLN A 122 -12.22 -31.25 -10.02
C GLN A 122 -12.88 -31.44 -11.39
N ALA A 123 -14.06 -30.84 -11.60
CA ALA A 123 -14.76 -30.91 -12.89
C ALA A 123 -13.99 -30.22 -14.03
N ALA A 124 -13.15 -29.24 -13.72
CA ALA A 124 -12.26 -28.57 -14.66
C ALA A 124 -10.91 -29.31 -14.86
N GLY A 125 -10.69 -30.42 -14.17
CA GLY A 125 -9.48 -31.26 -14.31
C GLY A 125 -8.21 -30.68 -13.67
N LEU A 126 -8.34 -29.76 -12.72
CA LEU A 126 -7.19 -29.03 -12.14
C LEU A 126 -6.62 -29.64 -10.86
N ARG A 127 -7.42 -30.46 -10.17
CA ARG A 127 -6.99 -31.32 -9.07
C ARG A 127 -7.74 -32.63 -9.24
N SER A 128 -7.03 -33.70 -9.60
CA SER A 128 -7.54 -35.07 -9.56
C SER A 128 -7.52 -35.60 -8.13
#